data_AF-A0A1B9GAD6-F1
#
_entry.id   AF-A0A1B9GAD6-F1
#
_cell.length_a   1.000
_cell.length_b   1.000
_cell.length_c   1.000
_cell.angle_alpha   90.00
_cell.angle_beta   90.00
_cell.angle_gamma   90.00
#
_symmetry.space_group_name_H-M   'P 1'
#
loop_
_entity.id
_entity.type
_entity.pdbx_description
1 polymer ?
#
loop_
_entity_poly.entity_id
_entity_poly.type
_entity_poly.pdbx_seq_one_letter_code
_entity_poly.pdbx_strand_id
1 'polypeptide(L)'
;MTTLHETIIPTKRVRRITVLISGSGSNLQALLDASNTPSLPNSQITHVLSSRSNAYGLTRAKTHTPPIPTSVCALKTFQNRNPGSTREDYDCEVARQIIESKPDLVVLAGWMHILSDKFLRILNGEIPPPGAPALPPPKVDSLPSGTEAIPSMKNLSLDDKEKPTSSSQEGDRLEKKEVEGKEETKEANKKTVELPSPPPTQQFPIPIINLHPALPGAFDGANAIGRAFDAFNNGEIEHTGVMVHRVVAEVDRGEPLIVRKVEIKKGDKLEDLEGRIHEVEHQIIVEGAKMVLEELDKEGRP
;
A
#
# COMPACT_ATOMS: atom_id res chain seq x y z
N MET A 1 -40.88 39.99 16.85
CA MET A 1 -39.55 39.83 16.21
C MET A 1 -38.98 38.52 16.71
N THR A 2 -39.05 37.48 15.88
CA THR A 2 -38.61 36.12 16.24
C THR A 2 -37.11 36.02 15.94
N THR A 3 -36.28 36.01 16.98
CA THR A 3 -34.84 35.81 16.85
C THR A 3 -34.57 34.34 16.52
N LEU A 4 -34.27 34.08 15.25
CA LEU A 4 -33.68 32.83 14.79
C LEU A 4 -32.32 32.68 15.51
N HIS A 5 -32.23 31.69 16.40
CA HIS A 5 -30.94 31.22 16.89
C HIS A 5 -30.31 30.44 15.74
N GLU A 6 -29.43 31.09 15.00
CA GLU A 6 -28.56 30.41 14.04
C GLU A 6 -27.63 29.51 14.85
N THR A 7 -27.98 28.23 14.95
CA THR A 7 -27.11 27.21 15.53
C THR A 7 -25.87 27.14 14.64
N ILE A 8 -24.78 27.77 15.09
CA ILE A 8 -23.45 27.60 14.49
C ILE A 8 -23.10 26.12 14.67
N ILE A 9 -23.33 25.32 13.64
CA ILE A 9 -22.82 23.95 13.58
C ILE A 9 -21.31 24.12 13.42
N PRO A 10 -20.48 23.72 14.41
CA PRO A 10 -19.04 23.79 14.25
C PRO A 10 -18.66 22.99 13.01
N THR A 11 -18.06 23.65 12.02
CA THR A 11 -17.61 22.99 10.79
C THR A 11 -16.59 21.95 11.20
N LYS A 12 -16.95 20.68 11.04
CA LYS A 12 -16.08 19.54 11.33
C LYS A 12 -14.80 19.71 10.50
N ARG A 13 -13.65 19.71 11.16
CA ARG A 13 -12.37 19.93 10.47
C ARG A 13 -12.14 18.83 9.42
N VAL A 14 -11.36 19.14 8.39
CA VAL A 14 -10.93 18.15 7.41
C VAL A 14 -9.85 17.24 8.03
N ARG A 15 -10.09 15.94 8.02
CA ARG A 15 -9.17 14.91 8.51
C ARG A 15 -8.03 14.67 7.51
N ARG A 16 -6.80 14.55 8.02
CA ARG A 16 -5.59 14.39 7.21
C ARG A 16 -5.17 12.92 7.13
N ILE A 17 -5.04 12.39 5.92
CA ILE A 17 -4.62 11.00 5.69
C ILE A 17 -3.24 10.98 5.04
N THR A 18 -2.32 10.20 5.61
CA THR A 18 -1.05 9.85 4.96
C THR A 18 -1.12 8.41 4.48
N VAL A 19 -0.87 8.20 3.18
CA VAL A 19 -0.95 6.87 2.54
C VAL A 19 0.45 6.35 2.22
N LEU A 20 0.75 5.13 2.64
CA LEU A 20 2.00 4.43 2.35
C LEU A 20 1.80 3.43 1.23
N ILE A 21 2.70 3.45 0.23
CA ILE A 21 2.62 2.60 -0.97
C ILE A 21 3.98 1.99 -1.33
N SER A 22 3.98 0.99 -2.21
CA SER A 22 5.21 0.46 -2.82
C SER A 22 5.09 0.16 -4.32
N GLY A 23 3.91 0.36 -4.94
CA GLY A 23 3.63 -0.14 -6.29
C GLY A 23 2.64 0.70 -7.10
N SER A 24 1.70 0.02 -7.77
CA SER A 24 0.76 0.60 -8.75
C SER A 24 -0.16 1.68 -8.16
N GLY A 25 -0.50 1.57 -6.87
CA GLY A 25 -1.35 2.52 -6.17
C GLY A 25 -2.83 2.45 -6.58
N SER A 26 -3.36 1.28 -6.94
CA SER A 26 -4.81 1.12 -7.20
C SER A 26 -5.64 1.41 -5.94
N ASN A 27 -5.24 0.88 -4.78
CA ASN A 27 -5.85 1.19 -3.48
C ASN A 27 -5.71 2.68 -3.10
N LEU A 28 -4.58 3.31 -3.44
CA LEU A 28 -4.43 4.77 -3.31
C LEU A 28 -5.45 5.50 -4.19
N GLN A 29 -5.66 5.06 -5.44
CA GLN A 29 -6.64 5.68 -6.32
C GLN A 29 -8.05 5.62 -5.73
N ALA A 30 -8.46 4.47 -5.18
CA ALA A 30 -9.76 4.34 -4.52
C ALA A 30 -9.95 5.34 -3.37
N LEU A 31 -8.91 5.54 -2.55
CA LEU A 31 -8.92 6.55 -1.48
C LEU A 31 -9.00 7.98 -2.04
N LEU A 32 -8.23 8.29 -3.09
CA LEU A 32 -8.26 9.61 -3.74
C LEU A 32 -9.65 9.93 -4.30
N ASP A 33 -10.27 8.97 -4.99
CA ASP A 33 -11.58 9.14 -5.61
C ASP A 33 -12.70 9.28 -4.57
N ALA A 34 -12.57 8.61 -3.42
CA ALA A 34 -13.53 8.70 -2.32
C ALA A 34 -13.36 9.94 -1.44
N SER A 35 -12.17 10.56 -1.44
CA SER A 35 -11.84 11.66 -0.53
C SER A 35 -12.79 12.84 -0.69
N ASN A 36 -13.33 13.32 0.43
CA ASN A 36 -14.28 14.43 0.48
C ASN A 36 -15.59 14.17 -0.31
N THR A 37 -15.96 12.90 -0.47
CA THR A 37 -17.27 12.44 -0.96
C THR A 37 -18.09 11.85 0.19
N PRO A 38 -19.38 11.49 0.02
CA PRO A 38 -20.14 10.79 1.06
C PRO A 38 -19.53 9.46 1.53
N SER A 39 -18.71 8.82 0.69
CA SER A 39 -18.01 7.57 1.02
C SER A 39 -16.82 7.79 1.95
N LEU A 40 -16.21 8.98 1.95
CA LEU A 40 -15.14 9.36 2.87
C LEU A 40 -15.21 10.88 3.14
N PRO A 41 -16.17 11.32 3.96
CA PRO A 41 -16.51 12.73 4.11
C PRO A 41 -15.50 13.47 4.99
N ASN A 42 -15.32 14.77 4.74
CA ASN A 42 -14.46 15.66 5.53
C ASN A 42 -13.05 15.12 5.72
N SER A 43 -12.45 14.54 4.68
CA SER A 43 -11.10 14.00 4.71
C SER A 43 -10.32 14.36 3.46
N GLN A 44 -9.00 14.38 3.58
CA GLN A 44 -8.08 14.59 2.47
C GLN A 44 -6.83 13.73 2.62
N ILE A 45 -6.39 13.14 1.51
CA ILE A 45 -5.04 12.56 1.42
C ILE A 45 -4.06 13.73 1.30
N THR A 46 -3.29 13.98 2.36
CA THR A 46 -2.36 15.12 2.43
C THR A 46 -0.92 14.75 2.12
N HIS A 47 -0.58 13.46 2.16
CA HIS A 47 0.76 12.98 1.83
C HIS A 47 0.74 11.55 1.31
N VAL A 48 1.60 11.25 0.33
CA VAL A 48 1.86 9.88 -0.13
C VAL A 48 3.35 9.55 0.03
N LEU A 49 3.65 8.54 0.84
CA LEU A 49 5.00 8.05 1.08
C LEU A 49 5.21 6.71 0.37
N SER A 50 6.26 6.60 -0.43
CA SER A 50 6.60 5.35 -1.14
C SER A 50 7.93 4.77 -0.69
N SER A 51 8.01 3.44 -0.57
CA SER A 51 9.28 2.73 -0.41
C SER A 51 10.05 2.54 -1.73
N ARG A 52 9.43 2.88 -2.87
CA ARG A 52 10.01 2.74 -4.21
C ARG A 52 9.87 4.02 -5.02
N SER A 53 10.98 4.49 -5.61
CA SER A 53 11.00 5.71 -6.43
C SER A 53 10.21 5.59 -7.73
N ASN A 54 10.03 4.37 -8.24
CA ASN A 54 9.29 4.08 -9.47
C ASN A 54 7.84 3.61 -9.21
N ALA A 55 7.32 3.76 -7.99
CA ALA A 55 5.93 3.41 -7.70
C ALA A 55 4.97 4.30 -8.50
N TYR A 56 4.11 3.72 -9.34
CA TYR A 56 3.15 4.47 -10.15
C TYR A 56 2.13 5.24 -9.29
N GLY A 57 1.89 4.79 -8.04
CA GLY A 57 1.08 5.57 -7.10
C GLY A 57 1.63 6.97 -6.80
N LEU A 58 2.94 7.20 -6.95
CA LEU A 58 3.51 8.56 -6.86
C LEU A 58 3.04 9.44 -8.03
N THR A 59 2.92 8.87 -9.24
CA THR A 59 2.37 9.58 -10.39
C THR A 59 0.92 9.98 -10.12
N ARG A 60 0.09 9.05 -9.63
CA ARG A 60 -1.32 9.32 -9.27
C ARG A 60 -1.46 10.51 -8.31
N ALA A 61 -0.63 10.54 -7.26
CA ALA A 61 -0.63 11.63 -6.29
C ALA A 61 -0.19 12.98 -6.89
N LYS A 62 0.87 12.97 -7.72
CA LYS A 62 1.38 14.19 -8.37
C LYS A 62 0.45 14.76 -9.43
N THR A 63 -0.31 13.91 -10.12
CA THR A 63 -1.28 14.33 -11.15
C THR A 63 -2.66 14.61 -10.58
N HIS A 64 -2.90 14.37 -9.29
CA HIS A 64 -4.14 14.76 -8.62
C HIS A 64 -4.31 16.29 -8.66
N THR A 65 -5.54 16.77 -8.55
CA THR A 65 -5.84 18.21 -8.55
C THR A 65 -6.56 18.58 -7.24
N PRO A 66 -5.91 19.32 -6.33
CA PRO A 66 -4.53 19.81 -6.40
C PRO A 66 -3.49 18.68 -6.25
N PRO A 67 -2.24 18.86 -6.72
CA PRO A 67 -1.18 17.86 -6.53
C PRO A 67 -0.94 17.55 -5.06
N ILE A 68 -0.79 16.27 -4.74
CA ILE A 68 -0.55 15.82 -3.36
C ILE A 68 0.96 15.72 -3.12
N PRO A 69 1.48 16.28 -2.02
CA PRO A 69 2.87 16.11 -1.63
C PRO A 69 3.28 14.63 -1.54
N THR A 70 4.42 14.29 -2.15
CA THR A 70 4.96 12.93 -2.14
C THR A 70 6.37 12.86 -1.60
N SER A 71 6.69 11.80 -0.86
CA SER A 71 8.06 11.48 -0.43
C SER A 71 8.44 10.06 -0.86
N VAL A 72 9.74 9.82 -1.01
CA VAL A 72 10.30 8.50 -1.27
C VAL A 72 11.31 8.16 -0.20
N CYS A 73 11.04 7.12 0.57
CA CYS A 73 11.97 6.54 1.53
C CYS A 73 12.29 5.11 1.10
N ALA A 74 13.25 4.95 0.18
CA ALA A 74 13.65 3.64 -0.31
C ALA A 74 14.79 3.06 0.51
N LEU A 75 14.65 1.83 1.01
CA LEU A 75 15.60 1.18 1.91
C LEU A 75 17.05 1.22 1.41
N LYS A 76 17.29 0.80 0.17
CA LYS A 76 18.64 0.83 -0.43
C LYS A 76 19.21 2.24 -0.52
N THR A 77 18.38 3.22 -0.91
CA THR A 77 18.81 4.62 -0.99
C THR A 77 19.13 5.19 0.39
N PHE A 78 18.34 4.84 1.41
CA PHE A 78 18.59 5.21 2.80
C PHE A 78 19.91 4.63 3.30
N GLN A 79 20.13 3.32 3.12
CA GLN A 79 21.35 2.64 3.55
C GLN A 79 22.60 3.18 2.84
N ASN A 80 22.51 3.51 1.55
CA ASN A 80 23.62 4.11 0.82
C ASN A 80 23.98 5.51 1.33
N ARG A 81 23.00 6.26 1.84
CA ARG A 81 23.22 7.61 2.41
C ARG A 81 23.64 7.57 3.88
N ASN A 82 23.43 6.44 4.55
CA ASN A 82 23.73 6.24 5.97
C ASN A 82 24.51 4.93 6.15
N PRO A 83 25.80 4.87 5.76
CA PRO A 83 26.60 3.67 5.92
C PRO A 83 26.58 3.13 7.36
N GLY A 84 26.30 1.84 7.52
CA GLY A 84 26.16 1.20 8.83
C GLY A 84 24.75 1.25 9.43
N SER A 85 23.79 1.95 8.80
CA SER A 85 22.40 1.95 9.26
C SER A 85 21.74 0.58 9.14
N THR A 86 20.92 0.24 10.12
CA THR A 86 20.14 -1.00 10.17
C THR A 86 18.79 -0.87 9.46
N ARG A 87 18.06 -1.98 9.36
CA ARG A 87 16.68 -1.96 8.89
C ARG A 87 15.75 -1.21 9.85
N GLU A 88 16.00 -1.29 11.15
CA GLU A 88 15.24 -0.52 12.15
C GLU A 88 15.49 0.99 12.00
N ASP A 89 16.72 1.42 11.70
CA ASP A 89 17.02 2.83 11.46
C ASP A 89 16.26 3.37 10.24
N TYR A 90 16.11 2.54 9.21
CA TYR A 90 15.25 2.87 8.06
C TYR A 90 13.79 3.02 8.47
N ASP A 91 13.24 2.10 9.26
CA ASP A 91 11.86 2.20 9.72
C ASP A 91 11.67 3.44 10.61
N CYS A 92 12.65 3.79 11.45
CA CYS A 92 12.61 5.03 12.25
C CYS A 92 12.54 6.29 11.36
N GLU A 93 13.26 6.29 10.24
CA GLU A 93 13.19 7.38 9.26
C GLU A 93 11.82 7.44 8.56
N VAL A 94 11.21 6.29 8.25
CA VAL A 94 9.82 6.24 7.76
C VAL A 94 8.85 6.83 8.80
N ALA A 95 8.99 6.47 10.08
CA ALA A 95 8.18 7.01 11.17
C ALA A 95 8.33 8.54 11.31
N ARG A 96 9.55 9.06 11.22
CA ARG A 96 9.82 10.51 11.23
C ARG A 96 9.07 11.23 10.11
N GLN A 97 9.16 10.74 8.87
CA GLN A 97 8.46 11.34 7.73
C GLN A 97 6.94 11.31 7.89
N ILE A 98 6.39 10.25 8.49
CA ILE A 98 4.96 10.16 8.83
C ILE A 98 4.59 11.24 9.84
N ILE A 99 5.32 11.37 10.95
CA ILE A 99 5.03 12.40 11.98
C ILE A 99 5.09 13.81 11.38
N GLU A 100 6.09 14.09 10.54
CA GLU A 100 6.25 15.39 9.88
C GLU A 100 5.09 15.72 8.92
N SER A 101 4.47 14.70 8.34
CA SER A 101 3.27 14.87 7.51
C SER A 101 2.00 15.21 8.30
N LYS A 102 2.05 15.14 9.64
CA LYS A 102 0.96 15.45 10.58
C LYS A 102 -0.38 14.80 10.21
N PRO A 103 -0.45 13.46 10.06
CA PRO A 103 -1.70 12.78 9.74
C PRO A 103 -2.58 12.60 10.97
N ASP A 104 -3.89 12.53 10.72
CA ASP A 104 -4.87 12.00 11.67
C ASP A 104 -5.01 10.49 11.52
N LEU A 105 -4.73 9.95 10.33
CA LEU A 105 -4.78 8.53 9.99
C LEU A 105 -3.64 8.17 9.03
N VAL A 106 -2.99 7.03 9.27
CA VAL A 106 -2.06 6.40 8.33
C VAL A 106 -2.71 5.17 7.70
N VAL A 107 -2.64 5.07 6.37
CA VAL A 107 -3.17 3.92 5.63
C VAL A 107 -2.05 3.24 4.84
N LEU A 108 -1.79 1.97 5.13
CA LEU A 108 -0.88 1.13 4.37
C LEU A 108 -1.65 0.53 3.18
N ALA A 109 -1.42 1.08 1.98
CA ALA A 109 -2.09 0.70 0.74
C ALA A 109 -1.10 0.02 -0.21
N GLY A 110 -0.77 -1.24 0.07
CA GLY A 110 0.26 -1.98 -0.66
C GLY A 110 1.68 -1.60 -0.26
N TRP A 111 1.90 -1.38 1.04
CA TRP A 111 3.22 -1.20 1.64
C TRP A 111 3.90 -2.57 1.82
N MET A 112 5.06 -2.79 1.20
CA MET A 112 5.69 -4.11 1.07
C MET A 112 6.81 -4.37 2.10
N HIS A 113 6.70 -3.78 3.28
CA HIS A 113 7.73 -3.79 4.30
C HIS A 113 7.11 -4.03 5.66
N ILE A 114 7.60 -5.05 6.37
CA ILE A 114 7.30 -5.23 7.80
C ILE A 114 7.85 -4.01 8.55
N LEU A 115 7.04 -3.46 9.44
CA LEU A 115 7.38 -2.32 10.28
C LEU A 115 7.89 -2.86 11.63
N SER A 116 9.07 -2.42 12.05
CA SER A 116 9.65 -2.82 13.34
C SER A 116 8.89 -2.27 14.55
N ASP A 117 9.09 -2.91 15.71
CA ASP A 117 8.62 -2.42 17.01
C ASP A 117 9.04 -0.96 17.26
N LYS A 118 10.30 -0.62 16.94
CA LYS A 118 10.81 0.74 17.12
C LYS A 118 10.03 1.79 16.31
N PHE A 119 9.58 1.46 15.10
CA PHE A 119 8.68 2.32 14.32
C PHE A 119 7.36 2.55 15.05
N LEU A 120 6.75 1.48 15.57
CA LEU A 120 5.47 1.56 16.28
C LEU A 120 5.61 2.40 17.55
N ARG A 121 6.69 2.21 18.31
CA ARG A 121 6.97 2.98 19.52
C ARG A 121 7.19 4.46 19.24
N ILE A 122 7.80 4.83 18.11
CA ILE A 122 7.89 6.23 17.66
C ILE A 122 6.49 6.81 17.41
N LEU A 123 5.64 6.11 16.65
CA LEU A 123 4.27 6.59 16.36
C LEU A 123 3.36 6.55 17.59
N ASN A 124 3.67 5.71 18.58
CA ASN A 124 3.01 5.71 19.88
C ASN A 124 3.48 6.85 20.81
N GLY A 125 4.52 7.60 20.41
CA GLY A 125 5.11 8.66 21.23
C GLY A 125 5.95 8.17 22.41
N GLU A 126 6.28 6.87 22.46
CA GLU A 126 7.11 6.29 23.52
C GLU A 126 8.58 6.67 23.40
N ILE A 127 9.05 6.87 22.17
CA ILE A 127 10.42 7.30 21.85
C ILE A 127 10.39 8.38 20.78
N PRO A 128 11.34 9.34 20.80
CA PRO A 128 11.36 10.41 19.80
C PRO A 128 11.76 9.86 18.42
N PRO A 129 11.26 10.46 17.32
CA PRO A 129 11.77 10.16 15.99
C PRO A 129 13.25 10.58 15.87
N PRO A 130 14.01 9.98 14.94
CA PRO A 130 15.36 10.41 14.65
C PRO A 130 15.38 11.89 14.22
N GLY A 131 16.51 12.57 14.42
CA GLY A 131 16.72 13.91 13.87
C GLY A 131 16.64 13.89 12.35
N ALA A 132 16.15 14.97 11.74
CA ALA A 132 16.19 15.11 10.29
C ALA A 132 17.64 14.95 9.79
N PRO A 133 17.89 14.20 8.69
CA PRO A 133 19.23 14.11 8.12
C PRO A 133 19.77 15.52 7.89
N ALA A 134 21.04 15.75 8.23
CA ALA A 134 21.69 17.00 7.86
C ALA A 134 21.52 17.20 6.35
N LEU A 135 20.95 18.35 5.95
CA LEU A 135 20.82 18.68 4.53
C LEU A 135 22.22 18.53 3.92
N PRO A 136 22.38 17.74 2.84
CA PRO A 136 23.64 17.76 2.13
C PRO A 136 23.91 19.21 1.74
N PRO A 137 25.16 19.71 1.88
CA PRO A 137 25.49 21.03 1.39
C PRO A 137 25.00 21.14 -0.05
N PRO A 138 24.42 22.30 -0.46
CA PRO A 138 23.96 22.47 -1.82
C PRO A 138 25.07 22.02 -2.77
N LYS A 139 24.74 21.15 -3.72
CA LYS A 139 25.69 20.83 -4.79
C LYS A 139 26.07 22.16 -5.40
N VAL A 140 27.35 22.52 -5.28
CA VAL A 140 27.92 23.63 -6.04
C VAL A 140 27.92 23.13 -7.47
N ASP A 141 26.78 23.28 -8.15
CA ASP A 141 26.74 23.14 -9.59
C ASP A 141 27.68 24.22 -10.12
N SER A 142 28.73 23.75 -10.77
CA SER A 142 29.61 24.54 -11.61
C SER A 142 28.77 25.55 -12.39
N LEU A 143 28.93 26.84 -12.09
CA LEU A 143 28.52 27.88 -13.01
C LEU A 143 29.09 27.50 -14.39
N PRO A 144 28.27 27.41 -15.45
CA PRO A 144 28.84 27.40 -16.79
C PRO A 144 29.48 28.78 -17.00
N SER A 145 30.79 28.88 -16.81
CA SER A 145 31.56 29.97 -17.39
C SER A 145 31.67 29.69 -18.88
N GLY A 146 30.95 30.45 -19.70
CA GLY A 146 31.11 30.32 -21.14
C GLY A 146 29.87 30.71 -21.90
N THR A 147 29.87 31.95 -22.37
CA THR A 147 29.04 32.42 -23.48
C THR A 147 29.43 31.63 -24.72
N GLU A 148 28.65 30.62 -25.12
CA GLU A 148 28.72 30.10 -26.49
C GLU A 148 27.34 30.00 -27.12
N ALA A 149 27.30 30.48 -28.37
CA ALA A 149 26.12 30.75 -29.15
C ALA A 149 25.41 29.48 -29.62
N ILE A 150 24.09 29.57 -29.70
CA ILE A 150 23.19 28.57 -30.28
C ILE A 150 23.45 28.45 -31.80
N PRO A 151 23.76 27.27 -32.36
CA PRO A 151 23.72 27.07 -33.80
C PRO A 151 22.34 26.55 -34.26
N SER A 152 21.84 27.22 -35.30
CA SER A 152 20.58 27.01 -36.00
C SER A 152 20.42 25.61 -36.62
N MET A 153 19.17 25.15 -36.61
CA MET A 153 18.64 24.07 -37.44
C MET A 153 18.97 24.27 -38.93
N LYS A 154 19.41 23.19 -39.61
CA LYS A 154 19.20 22.96 -41.04
C LYS A 154 19.03 21.47 -41.33
N ASN A 155 17.99 21.19 -42.09
CA ASN A 155 17.53 19.90 -42.62
C ASN A 155 18.56 19.21 -43.52
N LEU A 156 18.57 17.87 -43.49
CA LEU A 156 18.72 17.06 -44.70
C LEU A 156 17.91 15.74 -44.55
N SER A 157 16.84 15.67 -45.35
CA SER A 157 16.26 14.50 -46.02
C SER A 157 17.32 13.63 -46.72
N LEU A 158 17.16 12.38 -47.17
CA LEU A 158 16.04 11.43 -47.39
C LEU A 158 16.71 10.08 -47.78
N ASP A 159 15.88 9.04 -47.93
CA ASP A 159 16.13 7.76 -48.65
C ASP A 159 16.97 6.68 -47.92
N ASP A 160 16.70 5.38 -48.00
CA ASP A 160 15.59 4.57 -48.51
C ASP A 160 15.87 3.11 -48.07
N LYS A 161 14.82 2.28 -48.06
CA LYS A 161 14.76 0.85 -48.44
C LYS A 161 14.17 -0.16 -47.44
N GLU A 162 13.01 -0.64 -47.90
CA GLU A 162 12.27 -1.89 -47.70
C GLU A 162 13.11 -3.14 -47.34
N LYS A 163 12.74 -3.96 -46.33
CA LYS A 163 11.67 -5.00 -46.19
C LYS A 163 12.27 -6.43 -46.35
N PRO A 164 11.51 -7.53 -46.15
CA PRO A 164 11.51 -8.38 -44.96
C PRO A 164 12.03 -9.82 -45.23
N THR A 165 12.22 -10.66 -44.20
CA THR A 165 12.19 -12.12 -44.37
C THR A 165 11.58 -12.87 -43.18
N SER A 166 10.80 -13.88 -43.55
CA SER A 166 10.02 -14.85 -42.78
C SER A 166 10.72 -16.20 -42.63
N SER A 167 10.32 -17.01 -41.64
CA SER A 167 10.12 -18.50 -41.63
C SER A 167 10.33 -19.04 -40.19
N SER A 168 9.38 -19.71 -39.49
CA SER A 168 8.86 -21.12 -39.61
C SER A 168 9.98 -22.17 -39.58
N GLN A 169 9.98 -23.31 -38.88
CA GLN A 169 9.04 -24.09 -38.05
C GLN A 169 9.84 -25.26 -37.39
N GLU A 170 9.29 -25.87 -36.32
CA GLU A 170 9.41 -27.29 -35.83
C GLU A 170 10.80 -27.96 -35.65
N GLY A 171 11.07 -28.85 -34.69
CA GLY A 171 10.28 -29.66 -33.76
C GLY A 171 11.18 -30.73 -33.09
N ASP A 172 10.56 -31.74 -32.45
CA ASP A 172 11.10 -32.92 -31.74
C ASP A 172 11.75 -32.75 -30.34
N ARG A 173 11.58 -33.65 -29.35
CA ARG A 173 10.64 -34.75 -29.04
C ARG A 173 10.89 -35.23 -27.60
N LEU A 174 9.79 -35.49 -26.90
CA LEU A 174 9.53 -36.35 -25.73
C LEU A 174 10.65 -37.23 -25.12
N GLU A 175 10.78 -37.18 -23.79
CA GLU A 175 10.90 -38.39 -22.96
C GLU A 175 9.95 -38.31 -21.75
N LYS A 176 9.09 -39.32 -21.62
CA LYS A 176 8.21 -39.58 -20.48
C LYS A 176 8.95 -40.43 -19.46
N LYS A 177 8.81 -40.13 -18.17
CA LYS A 177 8.94 -41.13 -17.10
C LYS A 177 7.71 -41.08 -16.21
N GLU A 178 6.96 -42.17 -16.27
CA GLU A 178 5.92 -42.55 -15.32
C GLU A 178 6.56 -42.80 -13.96
N VAL A 179 5.95 -42.29 -12.89
CA VAL A 179 6.12 -42.83 -11.54
C VAL A 179 4.73 -42.97 -10.94
N GLU A 180 4.42 -44.21 -10.59
CA GLU A 180 3.18 -44.70 -10.03
C GLU A 180 2.84 -44.06 -8.68
N GLY A 181 1.54 -43.90 -8.45
CA GLY A 181 0.98 -43.31 -7.24
C GLY A 181 1.01 -44.22 -6.02
N LYS A 182 0.88 -43.57 -4.87
CA LYS A 182 0.27 -44.15 -3.66
C LYS A 182 -0.73 -43.13 -3.13
N GLU A 183 -2.01 -43.48 -3.27
CA GLU A 183 -3.11 -42.81 -2.59
C GLU A 183 -3.02 -43.13 -1.09
N GLU A 184 -2.83 -42.10 -0.26
CA GLU A 184 -3.19 -42.14 1.15
C GLU A 184 -4.34 -41.15 1.36
N THR A 185 -5.53 -41.71 1.59
CA THR A 185 -6.73 -40.97 2.00
C THR A 185 -6.52 -40.38 3.40
N LYS A 186 -6.39 -39.06 3.49
CA LYS A 186 -6.50 -38.32 4.76
C LYS A 186 -7.84 -37.60 4.79
N GLU A 187 -8.73 -38.14 5.61
CA GLU A 187 -10.04 -37.60 5.91
C GLU A 187 -9.90 -36.24 6.62
N ALA A 188 -10.29 -35.17 5.93
CA ALA A 188 -10.20 -33.81 6.45
C ALA A 188 -11.28 -33.58 7.51
N ASN A 189 -10.86 -33.54 8.76
CA ASN A 189 -11.70 -33.21 9.90
C ASN A 189 -12.08 -31.72 9.84
N LYS A 190 -13.33 -31.42 9.47
CA LYS A 190 -13.91 -30.08 9.36
C LYS A 190 -14.06 -29.45 10.75
N LYS A 191 -12.97 -28.94 11.32
CA LYS A 191 -13.02 -28.03 12.47
C LYS A 191 -13.37 -26.64 11.97
N THR A 192 -14.55 -26.15 12.34
CA THR A 192 -14.87 -24.73 12.34
C THR A 192 -13.81 -24.00 13.16
N VAL A 193 -12.95 -23.25 12.47
CA VAL A 193 -11.95 -22.40 13.10
C VAL A 193 -12.67 -21.18 13.65
N GLU A 194 -12.98 -21.18 14.95
CA GLU A 194 -13.29 -19.96 15.67
C GLU A 194 -12.03 -19.08 15.64
N LEU A 195 -12.17 -17.86 15.11
CA LEU A 195 -11.08 -16.89 15.08
C LEU A 195 -10.71 -16.55 16.53
N PRO A 196 -9.42 -16.58 16.90
CA PRO A 196 -8.99 -16.19 18.22
C PRO A 196 -9.40 -14.74 18.49
N SER A 197 -9.83 -14.47 19.74
CA SER A 197 -10.12 -13.11 20.18
C SER A 197 -8.89 -12.22 19.96
N PRO A 198 -9.03 -11.02 19.36
CA PRO A 198 -7.89 -10.17 19.09
C PRO A 198 -7.21 -9.74 20.40
N PRO A 199 -5.88 -9.52 20.40
CA PRO A 199 -5.19 -8.93 21.54
C PRO A 199 -5.79 -7.55 21.88
N PRO A 200 -5.65 -7.07 23.12
CA PRO A 200 -6.14 -5.75 23.51
C PRO A 200 -5.63 -4.68 22.54
N THR A 201 -6.54 -3.86 22.02
CA THR A 201 -6.25 -2.90 20.96
C THR A 201 -5.18 -1.91 21.43
N GLN A 202 -3.98 -2.00 20.85
CA GLN A 202 -2.95 -0.96 21.01
C GLN A 202 -3.47 0.32 20.32
N GLN A 203 -3.89 1.30 21.11
CA GLN A 203 -4.37 2.58 20.59
C GLN A 203 -3.21 3.54 20.40
N PHE A 204 -2.81 3.73 19.15
CA PHE A 204 -1.81 4.74 18.79
C PHE A 204 -2.43 6.15 18.78
N PRO A 205 -1.67 7.20 19.19
CA PRO A 205 -2.04 8.61 19.01
C PRO A 205 -2.32 8.96 17.54
N ILE A 206 -1.71 8.25 16.61
CA ILE A 206 -2.04 8.28 15.18
C ILE A 206 -2.42 6.85 14.79
N PRO A 207 -3.70 6.53 14.57
CA PRO A 207 -4.08 5.19 14.14
C PRO A 207 -3.44 4.83 12.80
N ILE A 208 -3.08 3.57 12.66
CA ILE A 208 -2.48 2.99 11.46
C ILE A 208 -3.33 1.80 11.07
N ILE A 209 -3.82 1.80 9.84
CA ILE A 209 -4.55 0.66 9.28
C ILE A 209 -3.81 0.09 8.07
N ASN A 210 -3.94 -1.21 7.88
CA ASN A 210 -3.41 -1.92 6.73
C ASN A 210 -4.53 -2.69 6.04
N LEU A 211 -4.42 -2.77 4.71
CA LEU A 211 -5.21 -3.68 3.91
C LEU A 211 -4.37 -4.93 3.63
N HIS A 212 -4.94 -6.11 3.88
CA HIS A 212 -4.31 -7.39 3.61
C HIS A 212 -5.24 -8.28 2.78
N PRO A 213 -4.78 -8.86 1.64
CA PRO A 213 -5.61 -9.69 0.76
C PRO A 213 -5.70 -11.15 1.24
N ALA A 214 -6.10 -11.31 2.50
CA ALA A 214 -6.50 -12.60 3.05
C ALA A 214 -7.52 -12.40 4.19
N LEU A 215 -8.16 -13.50 4.61
CA LEU A 215 -8.97 -13.52 5.83
C LEU A 215 -8.09 -13.42 7.07
N PRO A 216 -8.63 -12.94 8.22
CA PRO A 216 -7.88 -12.89 9.46
C PRO A 216 -7.21 -14.21 9.81
N GLY A 217 -5.90 -14.13 10.00
CA GLY A 217 -5.04 -15.25 10.34
C GLY A 217 -4.74 -16.26 9.24
N ALA A 218 -5.22 -16.02 8.02
CA ALA A 218 -4.87 -16.77 6.83
C ALA A 218 -3.80 -16.02 6.03
N PHE A 219 -2.84 -16.77 5.50
CA PHE A 219 -1.85 -16.27 4.54
C PHE A 219 -1.16 -14.95 4.92
N ASP A 220 -0.66 -14.81 6.15
CA ASP A 220 0.09 -13.61 6.58
C ASP A 220 1.31 -13.35 5.69
N GLY A 221 1.68 -12.08 5.53
CA GLY A 221 2.87 -11.66 4.80
C GLY A 221 2.73 -11.68 3.28
N ALA A 222 3.88 -11.66 2.60
CA ALA A 222 3.94 -11.44 1.15
C ALA A 222 3.27 -12.56 0.34
N ASN A 223 2.88 -12.22 -0.90
CA ASN A 223 2.28 -13.15 -1.86
C ASN A 223 1.07 -13.92 -1.30
N ALA A 224 0.20 -13.25 -0.55
CA ALA A 224 -0.99 -13.87 0.05
C ALA A 224 -1.99 -14.36 -1.00
N ILE A 225 -2.22 -13.59 -2.07
CA ILE A 225 -3.13 -13.98 -3.16
C ILE A 225 -2.65 -15.26 -3.85
N GLY A 226 -1.36 -15.32 -4.23
CA GLY A 226 -0.79 -16.51 -4.86
C GLY A 226 -0.88 -17.76 -3.97
N ARG A 227 -0.55 -17.62 -2.68
CA ARG A 227 -0.68 -18.74 -1.73
C ARG A 227 -2.13 -19.19 -1.53
N ALA A 228 -3.08 -18.27 -1.49
CA ALA A 228 -4.50 -18.61 -1.42
C ALA A 228 -4.97 -19.34 -2.69
N PHE A 229 -4.50 -18.91 -3.87
CA PHE A 229 -4.78 -19.57 -5.14
C PHE A 229 -4.21 -20.99 -5.19
N ASP A 230 -2.96 -21.18 -4.78
CA ASP A 230 -2.34 -22.50 -4.70
C ASP A 230 -3.09 -23.43 -3.73
N ALA A 231 -3.42 -22.94 -2.54
CA ALA A 231 -4.20 -23.69 -1.55
C ALA A 231 -5.59 -24.10 -2.08
N PHE A 232 -6.25 -23.22 -2.84
CA PHE A 232 -7.52 -23.55 -3.49
C PHE A 232 -7.36 -24.66 -4.54
N ASN A 233 -6.33 -24.56 -5.38
CA ASN A 233 -6.06 -25.58 -6.42
C ASN A 233 -5.72 -26.95 -5.82
N ASN A 234 -5.15 -26.96 -4.61
CA ASN A 234 -4.89 -28.18 -3.83
C ASN A 234 -6.14 -28.70 -3.07
N GLY A 235 -7.27 -27.98 -3.10
CA GLY A 235 -8.47 -28.34 -2.36
C GLY A 235 -8.39 -28.08 -0.85
N GLU A 236 -7.45 -27.25 -0.39
CA GLU A 236 -7.23 -26.94 1.03
C GLU A 236 -8.21 -25.86 1.53
N ILE A 237 -8.64 -24.96 0.64
CA ILE A 237 -9.61 -23.90 0.93
C ILE A 237 -10.68 -23.82 -0.15
N GLU A 238 -11.86 -23.31 0.19
CA GLU A 238 -12.95 -23.05 -0.76
C GLU A 238 -13.06 -21.56 -1.15
N HIS A 239 -12.54 -20.68 -0.31
CA HIS A 239 -12.62 -19.23 -0.47
C HIS A 239 -11.44 -18.55 0.23
N THR A 240 -11.12 -17.35 -0.23
CA THR A 240 -10.20 -16.42 0.44
C THR A 240 -10.97 -15.19 0.93
N GLY A 241 -10.29 -14.09 1.17
CA GLY A 241 -10.91 -12.83 1.51
C GLY A 241 -9.91 -11.69 1.53
N VAL A 242 -10.40 -10.54 2.02
CA VAL A 242 -9.63 -9.33 2.23
C VAL A 242 -10.02 -8.78 3.59
N MET A 243 -9.06 -8.22 4.31
CA MET A 243 -9.31 -7.50 5.55
C MET A 243 -8.65 -6.13 5.56
N VAL A 244 -9.30 -5.21 6.25
CA VAL A 244 -8.66 -3.99 6.77
C VAL A 244 -8.54 -4.15 8.27
N HIS A 245 -7.35 -3.95 8.81
CA HIS A 245 -7.06 -4.16 10.22
C HIS A 245 -6.15 -3.06 10.77
N ARG A 246 -6.16 -2.88 12.09
CA ARG A 246 -5.18 -2.01 12.77
C ARG A 246 -3.79 -2.65 12.69
N VAL A 247 -2.75 -1.85 12.53
CA VAL A 247 -1.37 -2.34 12.54
C VAL A 247 -0.90 -2.54 13.98
N VAL A 248 -0.26 -3.69 14.23
CA VAL A 248 0.41 -4.06 15.48
C VAL A 248 1.80 -4.64 15.14
N ALA A 249 2.59 -5.01 16.14
CA ALA A 249 3.93 -5.58 15.93
C ALA A 249 3.88 -6.92 15.17
N GLU A 250 2.86 -7.74 15.43
CA GLU A 250 2.61 -8.97 14.69
C GLU A 250 2.05 -8.70 13.29
N VAL A 251 2.73 -9.23 12.28
CA VAL A 251 2.40 -9.06 10.85
C VAL A 251 0.99 -9.56 10.56
N ASP A 252 0.12 -8.67 10.06
CA ASP A 252 -1.26 -8.97 9.66
C ASP A 252 -2.14 -9.60 10.76
N ARG A 253 -1.82 -9.33 12.04
CA ARG A 253 -2.54 -9.91 13.21
C ARG A 253 -3.25 -8.91 14.11
N GLY A 254 -3.29 -7.63 13.73
CA GLY A 254 -4.01 -6.63 14.51
C GLY A 254 -5.53 -6.77 14.36
N GLU A 255 -6.26 -5.99 15.16
CA GLU A 255 -7.73 -6.02 15.21
C GLU A 255 -8.35 -5.79 13.82
N PRO A 256 -9.13 -6.75 13.28
CA PRO A 256 -9.86 -6.57 12.04
C PRO A 256 -10.97 -5.53 12.18
N LEU A 257 -10.97 -4.53 11.32
CA LEU A 257 -12.04 -3.53 11.22
C LEU A 257 -13.12 -3.96 10.23
N ILE A 258 -12.69 -4.47 9.08
CA ILE A 258 -13.57 -4.94 8.01
C ILE A 258 -12.99 -6.23 7.45
N VAL A 259 -13.86 -7.21 7.22
CA VAL A 259 -13.53 -8.48 6.57
C VAL A 259 -14.56 -8.74 5.48
N ARG A 260 -14.09 -9.15 4.31
CA ARG A 260 -14.93 -9.61 3.20
C ARG A 260 -14.38 -10.92 2.67
N LYS A 261 -15.26 -11.89 2.47
CA LYS A 261 -14.91 -13.13 1.79
C LYS A 261 -14.88 -12.89 0.28
N VAL A 262 -13.96 -13.57 -0.39
CA VAL A 262 -13.82 -13.58 -1.84
C VAL A 262 -13.85 -15.03 -2.30
N GLU A 263 -14.81 -15.35 -3.16
CA GLU A 263 -14.91 -16.67 -3.78
C GLU A 263 -13.73 -16.89 -4.72
N ILE A 264 -13.19 -18.12 -4.71
CA ILE A 264 -12.30 -18.62 -5.76
C ILE A 264 -13.10 -19.65 -6.56
N LYS A 265 -13.16 -19.51 -7.88
CA LYS A 265 -13.97 -20.33 -8.78
C LYS A 265 -13.09 -21.39 -9.42
N LYS A 266 -13.67 -22.56 -9.64
CA LYS A 266 -12.98 -23.64 -10.34
C LYS A 266 -12.64 -23.21 -11.76
N GLY A 267 -11.36 -23.33 -12.13
CA GLY A 267 -10.86 -22.95 -13.46
C GLY A 267 -10.43 -21.49 -13.58
N ASP A 268 -10.48 -20.71 -12.50
CA ASP A 268 -9.86 -19.39 -12.44
C ASP A 268 -8.37 -19.46 -12.80
N LYS A 269 -7.88 -18.40 -13.43
CA LYS A 269 -6.45 -18.07 -13.42
C LYS A 269 -6.14 -17.18 -12.22
N LEU A 270 -4.86 -17.05 -11.88
CA LEU A 270 -4.44 -16.19 -10.77
C LEU A 270 -4.91 -14.75 -11.00
N GLU A 271 -4.83 -14.24 -12.23
CA GLU A 271 -5.23 -12.89 -12.60
C GLU A 271 -6.73 -12.66 -12.39
N ASP A 272 -7.57 -13.68 -12.59
CA ASP A 272 -9.02 -13.60 -12.36
C ASP A 272 -9.33 -13.44 -10.86
N LEU A 273 -8.52 -14.09 -9.99
CA LEU A 273 -8.64 -13.96 -8.55
C LEU A 273 -8.09 -12.60 -8.07
N GLU A 274 -6.94 -12.18 -8.58
CA GLU A 274 -6.37 -10.85 -8.30
C GLU A 274 -7.36 -9.74 -8.63
N GLY A 275 -8.01 -9.80 -9.80
CA GLY A 275 -9.03 -8.84 -10.20
C GLY A 275 -10.17 -8.72 -9.19
N ARG A 276 -10.77 -9.85 -8.79
CA ARG A 276 -11.85 -9.88 -7.79
C ARG A 276 -11.40 -9.40 -6.42
N ILE A 277 -10.20 -9.78 -5.99
CA ILE A 277 -9.65 -9.31 -4.71
C ILE A 277 -9.50 -7.79 -4.77
N HIS A 278 -8.88 -7.25 -5.81
CA HIS A 278 -8.69 -5.80 -5.95
C HIS A 278 -10.00 -5.01 -5.99
N GLU A 279 -11.06 -5.52 -6.64
CA GLU A 279 -12.39 -4.89 -6.59
C GLU A 279 -12.92 -4.76 -5.17
N VAL A 280 -12.73 -5.80 -4.35
CA VAL A 280 -13.12 -5.78 -2.93
C VAL A 280 -12.20 -4.87 -2.12
N GLU A 281 -10.89 -4.90 -2.38
CA GLU A 281 -9.92 -4.04 -1.69
C GLU A 281 -10.27 -2.56 -1.82
N HIS A 282 -10.61 -2.11 -3.03
CA HIS A 282 -10.93 -0.70 -3.31
C HIS A 282 -12.11 -0.21 -2.50
N GLN A 283 -13.10 -1.08 -2.25
CA GLN A 283 -14.27 -0.75 -1.44
C GLN A 283 -13.90 -0.70 0.04
N ILE A 284 -13.31 -1.78 0.55
CA ILE A 284 -13.14 -1.91 2.00
C ILE A 284 -12.04 -1.00 2.57
N ILE A 285 -11.04 -0.59 1.76
CA ILE A 285 -10.02 0.35 2.23
C ILE A 285 -10.63 1.73 2.53
N VAL A 286 -11.62 2.14 1.73
CA VAL A 286 -12.37 3.38 1.93
C VAL A 286 -13.29 3.24 3.15
N GLU A 287 -14.04 2.14 3.25
CA GLU A 287 -14.90 1.85 4.41
C GLU A 287 -14.10 1.84 5.72
N GLY A 288 -12.93 1.20 5.71
CA GLY A 288 -12.06 1.09 6.88
C GLY A 288 -11.46 2.43 7.30
N ALA A 289 -11.02 3.23 6.32
CA ALA A 289 -10.58 4.60 6.61
C ALA A 289 -11.70 5.45 7.20
N LYS A 290 -12.93 5.37 6.64
CA LYS A 290 -14.09 6.08 7.16
C LYS A 290 -14.40 5.69 8.61
N MET A 291 -14.43 4.39 8.90
CA MET A 291 -14.70 3.86 10.23
C MET A 291 -13.76 4.47 11.28
N VAL A 292 -12.46 4.45 11.01
CA VAL A 292 -11.45 4.99 11.95
C VAL A 292 -11.58 6.51 12.09
N LEU A 293 -11.80 7.24 11.00
CA LEU A 293 -11.99 8.69 11.09
C LEU A 293 -13.22 9.07 11.91
N GLU A 294 -14.33 8.35 11.74
CA GLU A 294 -15.54 8.56 12.55
C GLU A 294 -15.34 8.22 14.03
N GLU A 295 -14.52 7.21 14.35
CA GLU A 295 -14.10 6.94 15.73
C GLU A 295 -13.31 8.12 16.31
N LEU A 296 -12.31 8.63 15.59
CA LEU A 296 -11.53 9.81 16.02
C LEU A 296 -12.43 11.03 16.29
N ASP A 297 -13.47 11.20 15.47
CA ASP A 297 -14.44 12.28 15.64
C ASP A 297 -15.32 12.10 16.87
N LYS A 298 -15.78 10.87 17.14
CA LYS A 298 -16.56 10.54 18.34
C LYS A 298 -15.74 10.71 19.62
N GLU A 299 -14.45 10.38 19.55
CA GLU A 299 -13.49 10.55 20.65
C GLU A 299 -13.05 12.02 20.85
N GLY A 300 -13.45 12.94 19.96
CA GLY A 300 -13.03 14.34 20.01
C GLY A 300 -11.54 14.52 19.80
N ARG A 301 -10.87 13.57 19.15
CA ARG A 301 -9.43 13.59 18.98
C ARG A 301 -9.00 14.71 18.04
N PRO A 302 -7.92 15.42 18.43
CA PRO A 302 -7.33 16.46 17.60
C PRO A 302 -6.57 15.84 16.44
#